data_AF-Q9HMN7-F1
#
_entry.id   AF-Q9HMN7-F1
#
_cell.length_a   1.000
_cell.length_b   1.000
_cell.length_c   1.000
_cell.angle_alpha   90.00
_cell.angle_beta   90.00
_cell.angle_gamma   90.00
#
_symmetry.space_group_name_H-M   'P 1'
#
loop_
_entity.id
_entity.type
_entity.pdbx_description
1 polymer ?
#
loop_
_entity_poly.entity_id
_entity_poly.type
_entity_poly.pdbx_seq_one_letter_code
_entity_poly.pdbx_strand_id
1 'polypeptide(L)'
;MLAITVFPVVGAGAWGVAAATGSVRLPVGVVIAVAAVAGASLAVLAVAVTLLATYAAYRFELDPDDVVIPVVTNTCDVLGVVVLFGAVEVLV
;
A
#
# COMPACT_ATOMS: atom_id res chain seq x y z
N MET A 1 1.40 8.56 9.72
CA MET A 1 1.12 7.98 11.05
C MET A 1 0.19 6.77 10.97
N LEU A 2 -0.98 6.88 10.34
CA LEU A 2 -1.88 5.73 10.13
C LEU A 2 -1.21 4.54 9.43
N ALA A 3 -0.37 4.77 8.41
CA ALA A 3 0.30 3.66 7.73
C ALA A 3 1.15 2.79 8.69
N ILE A 4 1.88 3.42 9.62
CA ILE A 4 2.76 2.72 10.55
C ILE A 4 1.96 1.87 11.55
N THR A 5 0.73 2.26 11.87
CA THR A 5 -0.10 1.52 12.83
C THR A 5 -1.03 0.51 12.14
N VAL A 6 -1.61 0.86 11.00
CA VAL A 6 -2.61 0.05 10.30
C VAL A 6 -1.98 -1.13 9.57
N PHE A 7 -0.87 -0.94 8.85
CA PHE A 7 -0.29 -2.02 8.05
C PHE A 7 0.26 -3.21 8.87
N PRO A 8 0.91 -3.00 10.03
CA PRO A 8 1.24 -4.11 10.92
C PRO A 8 0.01 -4.90 11.39
N VAL A 9 -1.10 -4.20 11.68
CA VAL A 9 -2.37 -4.82 12.07
C VAL A 9 -2.96 -5.62 10.91
N VAL A 10 -2.90 -5.10 9.68
CA VAL A 10 -3.31 -5.82 8.47
C VAL A 10 -2.46 -7.07 8.26
N GLY A 11 -1.13 -6.98 8.44
CA GLY A 11 -0.23 -8.14 8.35
C GLY A 11 -0.54 -9.21 9.41
N ALA A 12 -0.79 -8.80 10.66
CA ALA A 12 -1.21 -9.70 11.72
C ALA A 12 -2.56 -10.37 11.40
N GLY A 13 -3.51 -9.61 10.85
CA GLY A 13 -4.80 -10.12 10.40
C GLY A 13 -4.65 -11.14 9.26
N ALA A 14 -3.84 -10.84 8.25
CA ALA A 14 -3.56 -11.75 7.14
C ALA A 14 -2.92 -13.06 7.62
N TRP A 15 -1.97 -12.97 8.55
CA TRP A 15 -1.39 -14.17 9.18
C TRP A 15 -2.44 -14.95 9.98
N GLY A 16 -3.32 -14.27 10.72
CA GLY A 16 -4.42 -14.91 11.46
C GLY A 16 -5.39 -15.68 10.56
N VAL A 17 -5.72 -15.15 9.39
CA VAL A 17 -6.53 -15.84 8.38
C VAL A 17 -5.78 -17.07 7.82
N ALA A 18 -4.47 -16.94 7.57
CA ALA A 18 -3.65 -18.07 7.13
C ALA A 18 -3.57 -19.16 8.21
N ALA A 19 -3.48 -18.78 9.49
CA ALA A 19 -3.53 -19.69 10.64
C ALA A 19 -4.86 -20.44 10.74
N ALA A 20 -5.98 -19.73 10.60
CA ALA A 20 -7.31 -20.33 10.66
C ALA A 20 -7.58 -21.32 9.50
N THR A 21 -6.95 -21.09 8.34
CA THR A 21 -7.08 -21.94 7.15
C THR A 21 -6.04 -23.06 7.07
N GLY A 22 -5.13 -23.17 8.05
CA GLY A 22 -4.06 -24.16 8.05
C GLY A 22 -2.99 -23.93 6.96
N SER A 23 -2.92 -22.72 6.39
CA SER A 23 -2.05 -22.35 5.27
C SER A 23 -0.79 -21.57 5.69
N VAL A 24 -0.40 -21.65 6.97
CA VAL A 24 0.75 -20.93 7.50
C VAL A 24 2.05 -21.46 6.91
N ARG A 25 2.73 -20.60 6.15
CA ARG A 25 4.05 -20.89 5.56
C ARG A 25 5.16 -20.01 6.13
N LEU A 26 4.81 -18.82 6.60
CA LEU A 26 5.73 -17.80 7.10
C LEU A 26 5.45 -17.49 8.56
N PRO A 27 6.48 -17.17 9.37
CA PRO A 27 6.29 -16.71 10.73
C PRO A 27 5.59 -15.35 10.74
N VAL A 28 4.78 -15.11 11.77
CA VAL A 28 3.97 -13.88 11.89
C VAL A 28 4.80 -12.61 11.81
N GLY A 29 6.02 -12.61 12.37
CA GLY A 29 6.92 -11.45 12.35
C GLY A 29 7.33 -11.05 10.93
N VAL A 30 7.54 -12.02 10.03
CA VAL A 30 7.89 -11.75 8.63
C VAL A 30 6.70 -11.17 7.88
N VAL A 31 5.50 -11.71 8.08
CA VAL A 31 4.28 -11.18 7.43
C VAL A 31 3.97 -9.75 7.89
N ILE A 32 4.12 -9.47 9.19
CA ILE A 32 3.96 -8.12 9.75
C ILE A 32 5.01 -7.16 9.17
N ALA A 33 6.28 -7.59 9.10
CA ALA A 33 7.36 -6.76 8.56
C ALA A 33 7.14 -6.44 7.07
N VAL A 34 6.76 -7.44 6.26
CA VAL A 34 6.42 -7.25 4.84
C VAL A 34 5.27 -6.25 4.69
N ALA A 35 4.17 -6.45 5.42
CA ALA A 35 3.02 -5.53 5.36
C ALA A 35 3.41 -4.11 5.79
N ALA A 36 4.18 -3.95 6.86
CA ALA A 36 4.62 -2.66 7.36
C ALA A 36 5.53 -1.92 6.38
N VAL A 37 6.53 -2.60 5.80
CA VAL A 37 7.45 -2.02 4.82
C VAL A 37 6.73 -1.66 3.53
N ALA A 38 5.89 -2.57 3.02
CA ALA A 38 5.11 -2.31 1.81
C ALA A 38 4.17 -1.13 2.00
N GLY A 39 3.42 -1.12 3.11
CA GLY A 39 2.47 -0.07 3.42
C GLY A 39 3.09 1.29 3.69
N ALA A 40 4.21 1.35 4.39
CA ALA A 40 4.94 2.60 4.61
C ALA A 40 5.49 3.16 3.29
N SER A 41 6.05 2.30 2.44
CA SER A 41 6.57 2.68 1.12
C SER A 41 5.44 3.18 0.22
N LEU A 42 4.31 2.45 0.16
CA LEU A 42 3.13 2.84 -0.60
C LEU A 42 2.55 4.17 -0.11
N ALA A 43 2.53 4.44 1.20
CA ALA A 43 2.04 5.71 1.72
C ALA A 43 2.86 6.91 1.23
N VAL A 44 4.18 6.78 1.15
CA VAL A 44 5.06 7.83 0.60
C VAL A 44 4.77 8.04 -0.89
N LEU A 45 4.65 6.94 -1.65
CA LEU A 45 4.31 7.00 -3.07
C LEU A 45 2.93 7.61 -3.32
N ALA A 46 1.93 7.25 -2.51
CA ALA A 46 0.57 7.78 -2.61
C ALA A 46 0.55 9.29 -2.40
N VAL A 47 1.32 9.82 -1.43
CA VAL A 47 1.47 11.27 -1.24
C VAL A 47 2.11 11.92 -2.48
N ALA A 48 3.19 11.35 -3.02
CA ALA A 48 3.85 11.87 -4.21
C ALA A 48 2.91 11.88 -5.44
N VAL A 49 2.20 10.77 -5.69
CA VAL A 49 1.24 10.64 -6.79
C VAL A 49 0.09 11.63 -6.61
N THR A 50 -0.43 11.81 -5.39
CA THR A 50 -1.49 12.77 -5.10
C THR A 50 -1.02 14.20 -5.39
N LEU A 51 0.18 14.58 -4.95
CA LEU A 51 0.73 15.92 -5.23
C LEU A 51 0.88 16.16 -6.73
N LEU A 52 1.41 15.19 -7.47
CA LEU A 52 1.58 15.27 -8.92
C LEU A 52 0.23 15.36 -9.65
N ALA A 53 -0.73 14.51 -9.28
CA ALA A 53 -2.06 14.48 -9.89
C ALA A 53 -2.84 15.78 -9.61
N THR A 54 -2.83 16.26 -8.36
CA THR A 54 -3.48 17.53 -8.00
C THR A 54 -2.85 18.71 -8.71
N TYR A 55 -1.51 18.75 -8.79
CA TYR A 55 -0.82 19.82 -9.51
C TYR A 55 -1.13 19.81 -11.00
N ALA A 56 -1.17 18.63 -11.63
CA ALA A 56 -1.57 18.50 -13.02
C ALA A 56 -3.02 18.94 -13.24
N ALA A 57 -3.95 18.49 -12.40
CA ALA A 57 -5.35 18.88 -12.48
C ALA A 57 -5.52 20.40 -12.37
N TYR A 58 -4.81 21.05 -11.43
CA TYR A 58 -4.78 22.50 -11.32
C TYR A 58 -4.25 23.18 -12.59
N ARG A 59 -3.14 22.67 -13.15
CA ARG A 59 -2.52 23.28 -14.35
C ARG A 59 -3.39 23.20 -15.59
N PHE A 60 -4.20 22.15 -15.70
CA PHE A 60 -5.12 21.90 -16.81
C PHE A 60 -6.55 22.34 -16.53
N GLU A 61 -6.82 23.01 -15.39
CA GLU A 61 -8.15 23.47 -14.99
C GLU A 61 -9.21 22.34 -14.96
N LEU A 62 -8.76 21.13 -14.61
CA LEU A 62 -9.61 19.94 -14.49
C LEU A 62 -10.23 19.86 -13.10
N ASP A 63 -11.44 19.31 -13.02
CA ASP A 63 -12.08 19.01 -11.74
C ASP A 63 -11.34 17.86 -11.04
N PRO A 64 -10.75 18.09 -9.84
CA PRO A 64 -10.03 17.05 -9.11
C PRO A 64 -10.87 15.81 -8.79
N ASP A 65 -12.18 15.95 -8.63
CA ASP A 65 -13.04 14.82 -8.29
C ASP A 65 -13.17 13.83 -9.48
N ASP A 66 -13.13 14.35 -10.71
CA ASP A 66 -13.23 13.55 -11.94
C ASP A 66 -11.88 12.93 -12.37
N VAL A 67 -10.75 13.53 -11.98
CA VAL A 67 -9.43 13.09 -12.47
C VAL A 67 -8.45 12.67 -11.37
N VAL A 68 -8.34 13.40 -10.26
CA VAL A 68 -7.33 13.11 -9.24
C VAL A 68 -7.71 11.85 -8.47
N ILE A 69 -8.95 11.75 -8.01
CA ILE A 69 -9.39 10.59 -7.20
C ILE A 69 -9.24 9.28 -7.99
N PRO A 70 -9.72 9.14 -9.25
CA PRO A 70 -9.57 7.91 -10.01
C PRO A 70 -8.10 7.59 -10.34
N VAL A 71 -7.31 8.61 -10.72
CA VAL A 71 -5.90 8.42 -11.06
C VAL A 71 -5.09 7.97 -9.86
N VAL A 72 -5.23 8.64 -8.70
CA VAL A 72 -4.52 8.28 -7.48
C VAL A 72 -4.89 6.87 -7.04
N THR A 73 -6.18 6.54 -7.04
CA THR A 73 -6.67 5.22 -6.59
C THR A 73 -6.11 4.10 -7.48
N ASN A 74 -6.33 4.16 -8.80
CA ASN A 74 -5.87 3.11 -9.71
C ASN A 74 -4.34 2.99 -9.73
N THR A 75 -3.63 4.12 -9.67
CA THR A 75 -2.16 4.10 -9.61
C THR A 75 -1.67 3.48 -8.31
N CYS A 76 -2.26 3.83 -7.16
CA CYS A 76 -1.89 3.26 -5.87
C CYS A 76 -2.28 1.78 -5.74
N ASP A 77 -3.33 1.32 -6.42
CA ASP A 77 -3.69 -0.09 -6.46
C ASP A 77 -2.62 -0.91 -7.19
N VAL A 78 -2.20 -0.46 -8.37
CA VAL A 78 -1.12 -1.12 -9.14
C VAL A 78 0.22 -1.03 -8.40
N LEU A 79 0.59 0.16 -7.92
CA LEU A 79 1.81 0.34 -7.15
C LEU A 79 1.80 -0.46 -5.85
N GLY A 80 0.65 -0.61 -5.21
CA GLY A 80 0.50 -1.37 -3.97
C GLY A 80 0.90 -2.83 -4.16
N VAL A 81 0.49 -3.45 -5.26
CA VAL A 81 0.91 -4.81 -5.63
C VAL A 81 2.42 -4.85 -5.89
N VAL A 82 2.95 -3.93 -6.70
CA VAL A 82 4.39 -3.88 -7.03
C VAL A 82 5.24 -3.75 -5.77
N VAL A 83 4.88 -2.84 -4.88
CA VAL A 83 5.59 -2.58 -3.62
C VAL A 83 5.48 -3.75 -2.66
N LEU A 84 4.33 -4.44 -2.61
CA LEU A 84 4.16 -5.65 -1.81
C LEU A 84 5.09 -6.76 -2.27
N PHE A 85 5.15 -7.04 -3.58
CA PHE A 85 6.05 -8.05 -4.13
C PHE A 85 7.52 -7.68 -3.92
N GLY A 86 7.88 -6.41 -4.11
CA GLY A 86 9.24 -5.94 -3.82
C GLY A 86 9.61 -6.10 -2.33
N ALA A 87 8.69 -5.82 -1.41
CA ALA A 87 8.92 -6.04 0.02
C ALA A 87 9.10 -7.52 0.37
N VAL A 88 8.36 -8.41 -0.30
CA VAL A 88 8.56 -9.87 -0.17
C VAL A 88 9.95 -10.26 -0.67
N GLU A 89 10.35 -9.84 -1.87
CA GLU A 89 11.66 -10.19 -2.46
C GLU A 89 12.85 -9.71 -1.62
N VAL A 90 12.71 -8.59 -0.89
CA VAL A 90 13.76 -8.05 -0.02
C VAL A 90 13.83 -8.75 1.34
N LEU A 91 12.70 -9.23 1.88
CA LEU A 91 12.59 -9.70 3.26
C LEU A 91 12.47 -11.23 3.41
N VAL A 92 12.15 -11.95 2.33
CA VAL A 92 11.89 -13.40 2.31
C VAL A 92 12.84 -14.07 1.33
#